data_AF-A0A2U1UYB1-F1
#
_entry.id   AF-A0A2U1UYB1-F1
#
_cell.length_a   1.000
_cell.length_b   1.000
_cell.length_c   1.000
_cell.angle_alpha   90.00
_cell.angle_beta   90.00
_cell.angle_gamma   90.00
#
_symmetry.space_group_name_H-M   'P 1'
#
loop_
_entity.id
_entity.type
_entity.pdbx_description
1 polymer ?
#
loop_
_entity_poly.entity_id
_entity_poly.type
_entity_poly.pdbx_seq_one_letter_code
_entity_poly.pdbx_strand_id
1 'polypeptide(L)'
;MVRRMSLLVRLLLGVTLLFSHPARAAELLGQVVGISDGDTLTLLTPERQQVRVRLYGIDAPESRQPYGTRAQQELSTLAFRQAVRVVVEDTDRYGRTVGRVWAGTVDVNAELVRRGAAWVYRQYNRDPALPRLEAEARQARRGLWALPASEQVPPWEWRSNGGRASAIPSRPPASPTAAPPQSRSGDGFSCGSKRYCTQMSSCAEAQFHFRQCGLARLDGDRDGVPCERLCR
;
A
#
# COMPACT_ATOMS: atom_id res chain seq x y z
N MET A 1 28.10 -59.96 -50.68
CA MET A 1 28.18 -60.18 -49.21
C MET A 1 27.90 -58.84 -48.53
N VAL A 2 26.73 -58.72 -47.92
CA VAL A 2 26.26 -57.56 -47.14
C VAL A 2 26.54 -57.84 -45.67
N ARG A 3 27.04 -56.85 -44.89
CA ARG A 3 26.77 -56.56 -43.46
C ARG A 3 27.94 -55.74 -42.85
N ARG A 4 27.69 -54.48 -42.47
CA ARG A 4 27.32 -53.98 -41.12
C ARG A 4 28.48 -54.08 -40.11
N MET A 5 28.88 -52.96 -39.49
CA MET A 5 28.56 -52.58 -38.10
C MET A 5 29.57 -51.56 -37.55
N SER A 6 29.06 -50.36 -37.22
CA SER A 6 29.40 -49.46 -36.11
C SER A 6 30.85 -49.35 -35.60
N LEU A 7 31.38 -48.12 -35.56
CA LEU A 7 32.13 -47.65 -34.38
C LEU A 7 32.08 -46.10 -34.25
N LEU A 8 31.32 -45.63 -33.24
CA LEU A 8 31.60 -44.49 -32.34
C LEU A 8 31.78 -43.10 -32.98
N VAL A 9 30.74 -42.27 -33.15
CA VAL A 9 30.12 -41.37 -32.14
C VAL A 9 31.04 -40.97 -30.98
N ARG A 10 32.10 -40.17 -31.21
CA ARG A 10 32.80 -39.28 -30.23
C ARG A 10 33.57 -38.27 -31.11
N LEU A 11 33.45 -36.94 -31.07
CA LEU A 11 33.44 -36.03 -29.93
C LEU A 11 33.12 -34.64 -30.50
N LEU A 12 31.85 -34.30 -30.71
CA LEU A 12 31.42 -32.91 -30.82
C LEU A 12 30.81 -32.57 -29.46
N LEU A 13 31.66 -32.47 -28.43
CA LEU A 13 31.27 -31.74 -27.22
C LEU A 13 31.14 -30.28 -27.64
N GLY A 14 29.92 -29.91 -28.04
CA GLY A 14 29.53 -28.54 -28.22
C GLY A 14 29.82 -27.80 -26.92
N VAL A 15 30.80 -26.92 -26.96
CA VAL A 15 30.97 -25.87 -25.95
C VAL A 15 29.81 -24.92 -26.16
N THR A 16 28.64 -25.27 -25.65
CA THR A 16 27.56 -24.32 -25.41
C THR A 16 28.04 -23.44 -24.26
N LEU A 17 28.80 -22.41 -24.59
CA LEU A 17 28.99 -21.24 -23.74
C LEU A 17 27.60 -20.75 -23.36
N LEU A 18 27.16 -21.09 -22.15
CA LEU A 18 26.03 -20.46 -21.48
C LEU A 18 26.42 -19.00 -21.27
N PHE A 19 26.19 -18.16 -22.28
CA PHE A 19 26.26 -16.72 -22.14
C PHE A 19 25.16 -16.32 -21.16
N SER A 20 25.54 -16.24 -19.88
CA SER A 20 24.75 -15.60 -18.83
C SER A 20 24.58 -14.14 -19.22
N HIS A 21 23.52 -13.82 -19.95
CA HIS A 21 23.18 -12.45 -20.26
C HIS A 21 22.82 -11.80 -18.93
N PRO A 22 23.51 -10.72 -18.51
CA PRO A 22 23.05 -9.96 -17.37
C PRO A 22 21.63 -9.49 -17.67
N ALA A 23 20.67 -9.88 -16.83
CA ALA A 23 19.31 -9.39 -16.92
C ALA A 23 19.35 -7.89 -16.62
N ARG A 24 19.40 -7.07 -17.68
CA ARG A 24 19.22 -5.62 -17.52
C ARG A 24 17.74 -5.39 -17.22
N ALA A 25 17.47 -4.63 -16.16
CA ALA A 25 16.12 -4.14 -15.92
C ALA A 25 15.63 -3.40 -17.17
N ALA A 26 14.41 -3.67 -17.60
CA ALA A 26 13.84 -3.00 -18.76
C ALA A 26 13.71 -1.51 -18.45
N GLU A 27 14.11 -0.66 -19.39
CA GLU A 27 14.00 0.79 -19.24
C GLU A 27 13.03 1.37 -20.27
N LEU A 28 12.22 2.33 -19.84
CA LEU A 28 11.37 3.12 -20.72
C LEU A 28 11.79 4.58 -20.67
N LEU A 29 11.92 5.19 -21.84
CA LEU A 29 12.23 6.60 -21.99
C LEU A 29 11.00 7.33 -22.53
N GLY A 30 10.77 8.56 -22.06
CA GLY A 30 9.68 9.37 -22.58
C GLY A 30 9.54 10.71 -21.90
N GLN A 31 8.67 11.55 -22.44
CA GLN A 31 8.28 12.81 -21.81
C GLN A 31 7.04 12.60 -20.96
N VAL A 32 7.02 13.12 -19.73
CA VAL A 32 5.82 13.08 -18.90
C VAL A 32 4.80 14.10 -19.43
N VAL A 33 3.67 13.60 -19.92
CA VAL A 33 2.61 14.40 -20.54
C VAL A 33 1.35 14.52 -19.69
N GLY A 34 1.27 13.79 -18.57
CA GLY A 34 0.15 13.88 -17.65
C GLY A 34 0.46 13.32 -16.27
N ILE A 35 -0.22 13.85 -15.25
CA ILE A 35 -0.16 13.38 -13.86
C ILE A 35 -1.57 13.01 -13.43
N SER A 36 -1.82 11.73 -13.15
CA SER A 36 -3.16 11.25 -12.76
C SER A 36 -3.46 11.56 -11.29
N ASP A 37 -2.52 11.26 -10.41
CA ASP A 37 -2.61 11.37 -8.95
C ASP A 37 -1.20 11.53 -8.35
N GLY A 38 -1.04 11.36 -7.03
CA GLY A 38 0.23 11.56 -6.34
C GLY A 38 1.32 10.51 -6.61
N ASP A 39 1.01 9.43 -7.33
CA ASP A 39 1.96 8.36 -7.63
C ASP A 39 1.83 7.72 -9.02
N THR A 40 0.99 8.28 -9.89
CA THR A 40 0.77 7.80 -11.26
C THR A 40 0.95 8.92 -12.28
N LEU A 41 1.82 8.68 -13.27
CA LEU A 41 2.08 9.59 -14.39
C LEU A 41 1.83 8.92 -15.75
N THR A 42 1.72 9.72 -16.80
CA THR A 42 1.61 9.27 -18.19
C THR A 42 2.84 9.74 -18.97
N LEU A 43 3.55 8.78 -19.57
CA LEU A 43 4.67 9.01 -20.48
C LEU A 43 4.21 9.00 -21.92
N LEU A 44 4.79 9.87 -22.73
CA LEU A 44 4.80 9.77 -24.19
C LEU A 44 6.18 9.28 -24.64
N THR A 45 6.23 8.08 -25.22
CA THR A 45 7.48 7.48 -25.71
C THR A 45 7.91 8.11 -27.05
N PRO A 46 9.16 7.90 -27.51
CA PRO A 46 9.60 8.32 -28.83
C PRO A 46 8.73 7.80 -29.98
N GLU A 47 8.14 6.61 -29.80
CA GLU A 47 7.21 5.96 -30.74
C GLU A 47 5.78 6.55 -30.67
N ARG A 48 5.60 7.64 -29.92
CA ARG A 48 4.31 8.33 -29.70
C ARG A 48 3.26 7.48 -28.99
N GLN A 49 3.68 6.50 -28.20
CA GLN A 49 2.78 5.71 -27.38
C GLN A 49 2.62 6.34 -26.00
N GLN A 50 1.38 6.33 -25.47
CA GLN A 50 1.12 6.75 -24.10
C GLN A 50 1.20 5.55 -23.16
N VAL A 51 2.06 5.64 -22.16
CA VAL A 51 2.26 4.60 -21.14
C VAL A 51 1.96 5.16 -19.76
N ARG A 52 1.05 4.53 -19.03
CA ARG A 52 0.78 4.89 -17.63
C ARG A 52 1.78 4.19 -16.71
N VAL A 53 2.44 4.97 -15.85
CA VAL A 53 3.43 4.48 -14.90
C VAL A 53 2.97 4.74 -13.48
N ARG A 54 2.88 3.68 -12.68
CA ARG A 54 2.71 3.72 -11.23
C ARG A 54 4.09 3.69 -10.56
N LEU A 55 4.34 4.63 -9.67
CA LEU A 55 5.62 4.75 -8.97
C LEU A 55 5.85 3.56 -8.03
N TYR A 56 6.91 2.79 -8.30
CA TYR A 56 7.31 1.65 -7.50
C TYR A 56 7.60 2.00 -6.04
N GLY A 57 7.20 1.11 -5.12
CA GLY A 57 7.57 1.13 -3.70
C GLY A 57 6.88 2.21 -2.84
N ILE A 58 6.03 3.05 -3.42
CA ILE A 58 5.36 4.16 -2.72
C ILE A 58 3.85 4.16 -2.98
N ASP A 59 3.08 4.74 -2.07
CA ASP A 59 1.63 4.95 -2.20
C ASP A 59 1.30 6.37 -1.75
N ALA A 60 0.80 7.20 -2.65
CA ALA A 60 0.47 8.59 -2.36
C ALA A 60 -0.98 8.73 -1.89
N PRO A 61 -1.31 9.75 -1.09
CA PRO A 61 -2.69 10.02 -0.72
C PRO A 61 -3.62 10.15 -1.94
N GLU A 62 -4.78 9.50 -1.87
CA GLU A 62 -5.80 9.53 -2.94
C GLU A 62 -6.34 10.95 -3.13
N SER A 63 -6.92 11.29 -4.29
CA SER A 63 -7.32 12.68 -4.61
C SER A 63 -8.28 13.33 -3.58
N ARG A 64 -9.11 12.54 -2.90
CA ARG A 64 -10.04 13.02 -1.85
C ARG A 64 -9.52 12.85 -0.43
N GLN A 65 -8.36 12.23 -0.28
CA GLN A 65 -7.69 12.06 1.00
C GLN A 65 -7.00 13.36 1.41
N PRO A 66 -6.85 13.64 2.71
CA PRO A 66 -5.94 14.69 3.16
C PRO A 66 -4.58 14.58 2.46
N TYR A 67 -4.07 15.73 2.00
CA TYR A 67 -2.85 15.85 1.21
C TYR A 67 -2.89 15.32 -0.24
N GLY A 68 -3.98 14.72 -0.74
CA GLY A 68 -4.06 14.13 -2.08
C GLY A 68 -3.69 15.09 -3.22
N THR A 69 -4.36 16.25 -3.27
CA THR A 69 -4.06 17.28 -4.28
C THR A 69 -2.62 17.79 -4.19
N ARG A 70 -2.08 17.94 -2.97
CA ARG A 70 -0.69 18.38 -2.78
C ARG A 70 0.32 17.31 -3.21
N ALA A 71 0.04 16.03 -2.96
CA ALA A 71 0.87 14.94 -3.44
C ALA A 71 0.95 14.89 -4.97
N GLN A 72 -0.19 15.08 -5.65
CA GLN A 72 -0.23 15.21 -7.12
C GLN A 72 0.58 16.41 -7.62
N GLN A 73 0.49 17.54 -6.92
CA GLN A 73 1.28 18.74 -7.25
C GLN A 73 2.78 18.51 -7.09
N GLU A 74 3.22 17.85 -6.02
CA GLU A 74 4.64 17.50 -5.82
C GLU A 74 5.18 16.61 -6.95
N LEU A 75 4.42 15.58 -7.35
CA LEU A 75 4.79 14.75 -8.49
C LEU A 75 4.86 15.57 -9.79
N SER A 76 3.90 16.47 -9.99
CA SER A 76 3.90 17.39 -11.13
C SER A 76 5.15 18.28 -11.14
N THR A 77 5.50 18.88 -10.01
CA THR A 77 6.71 19.71 -9.86
C THR A 77 7.98 18.95 -10.22
N LEU A 78 8.08 17.67 -9.82
CA LEU A 78 9.27 16.87 -10.05
C LEU A 78 9.40 16.35 -11.48
N ALA A 79 8.27 16.04 -12.14
CA ALA A 79 8.30 15.21 -13.35
C ALA A 79 7.52 15.77 -14.53
N PHE A 80 6.51 16.63 -14.35
CA PHE A 80 5.65 17.05 -15.47
C PHE A 80 6.44 17.81 -16.54
N ARG A 81 6.18 17.48 -17.81
CA ARG A 81 6.89 17.96 -19.01
C ARG A 81 8.38 17.63 -19.08
N GLN A 82 8.93 16.90 -18.12
CA GLN A 82 10.32 16.47 -18.17
C GLN A 82 10.49 15.19 -19.00
N ALA A 83 11.65 15.05 -19.62
CA ALA A 83 12.11 13.78 -20.13
C ALA A 83 12.60 12.93 -18.97
N VAL A 84 12.08 11.70 -18.85
CA VAL A 84 12.41 10.81 -17.74
C VAL A 84 12.83 9.43 -18.26
N ARG A 85 13.59 8.75 -17.41
CA ARG A 85 13.92 7.33 -17.55
C ARG A 85 13.19 6.55 -16.47
N VAL A 86 12.46 5.52 -16.86
CA VAL A 86 11.77 4.62 -15.95
C VAL A 86 12.48 3.28 -15.94
N VAL A 87 12.98 2.87 -14.78
CA VAL A 87 13.42 1.49 -14.55
C VAL A 87 12.18 0.68 -14.20
N VAL A 88 11.82 -0.25 -15.09
CA VAL A 88 10.62 -1.07 -14.96
C VAL A 88 10.87 -2.19 -13.96
N GLU A 89 9.97 -2.31 -13.00
CA GLU A 89 10.01 -3.33 -11.94
C GLU A 89 8.95 -4.40 -12.15
N ASP A 90 7.75 -4.00 -12.61
CA ASP A 90 6.62 -4.91 -12.82
C ASP A 90 5.55 -4.29 -13.74
N THR A 91 4.46 -5.02 -13.97
CA THR A 91 3.21 -4.51 -14.52
C THR A 91 2.07 -4.87 -13.58
N ASP A 92 1.28 -3.88 -13.15
CA ASP A 92 0.20 -4.15 -12.21
C ASP A 92 -1.03 -4.80 -12.90
N ARG A 93 -1.97 -5.28 -12.09
CA ARG A 93 -3.23 -5.90 -12.56
C ARG A 93 -4.12 -4.99 -13.41
N TYR A 94 -3.86 -3.68 -13.43
CA TYR A 94 -4.59 -2.70 -14.23
C TYR A 94 -3.87 -2.38 -15.55
N GLY A 95 -2.76 -3.08 -15.83
CA GLY A 95 -1.95 -2.88 -17.03
C GLY A 95 -1.05 -1.65 -16.98
N ARG A 96 -0.84 -1.04 -15.80
CA ARG A 96 0.13 0.05 -15.66
C ARG A 96 1.52 -0.54 -15.48
N THR A 97 2.51 0.09 -16.11
CA THR A 97 3.91 -0.17 -15.79
C THR A 97 4.17 0.27 -14.35
N VAL A 98 4.81 -0.57 -13.54
CA VAL A 98 5.29 -0.21 -12.21
C VAL A 98 6.79 0.02 -12.31
N GLY A 99 7.27 1.19 -11.88
CA GLY A 99 8.68 1.50 -12.05
C GLY A 99 9.21 2.65 -11.20
N ARG A 100 10.54 2.73 -11.14
CA ARG A 100 11.27 3.84 -10.55
C ARG A 100 11.57 4.89 -11.61
N VAL A 101 11.15 6.13 -11.35
CA VAL A 101 11.21 7.22 -12.32
C VAL A 101 12.38 8.15 -11.97
N TRP A 102 13.22 8.42 -12.98
CA TRP A 102 14.36 9.32 -12.91
C TRP A 102 14.14 10.52 -13.81
N ALA A 103 14.10 11.70 -13.20
CA ALA A 103 14.07 12.99 -13.88
C ALA A 103 15.49 13.60 -13.82
N GLY A 104 16.28 13.38 -14.87
CA GLY A 104 17.73 13.62 -14.82
C GLY A 104 18.39 12.77 -13.74
N THR A 105 18.95 13.41 -12.71
CA THR A 105 19.57 12.74 -11.54
C THR A 105 18.62 12.56 -10.36
N VAL A 106 17.39 13.08 -10.45
CA VAL A 106 16.41 13.01 -9.36
C VAL A 106 15.64 11.70 -9.45
N ASP A 107 15.76 10.88 -8.41
CA ASP A 107 14.84 9.76 -8.15
C ASP A 107 13.51 10.34 -7.63
N VAL A 108 12.50 10.35 -8.49
CA VAL A 108 11.19 10.96 -8.20
C VAL A 108 10.49 10.20 -7.06
N ASN A 109 10.59 8.87 -7.04
CA ASN A 109 9.98 8.05 -5.99
C ASN A 109 10.55 8.40 -4.62
N ALA A 110 11.89 8.44 -4.52
CA ALA A 110 12.58 8.76 -3.28
C ALA A 110 12.36 10.21 -2.86
N GLU A 111 12.32 11.15 -3.81
CA GLU A 111 12.09 12.57 -3.52
C GLU A 111 10.68 12.84 -3.01
N LEU A 112 9.66 12.18 -3.55
CA LEU A 112 8.29 12.26 -3.01
C LEU A 112 8.23 11.80 -1.55
N VAL A 113 8.89 10.70 -1.20
CA VAL A 113 8.96 10.23 0.19
C VAL A 113 9.71 11.23 1.08
N ARG A 114 10.86 11.74 0.61
CA ARG A 114 11.69 12.72 1.34
C ARG A 114 10.93 14.01 1.65
N ARG A 115 10.04 14.44 0.74
CA ARG A 115 9.16 15.61 0.90
C ARG A 115 7.92 15.33 1.76
N GLY A 116 7.66 14.08 2.11
CA GLY A 116 6.44 13.68 2.80
C GLY A 116 5.20 13.77 1.90
N ALA A 117 5.35 13.50 0.60
CA ALA A 117 4.24 13.48 -0.36
C ALA A 117 3.67 12.07 -0.61
N ALA A 118 4.38 11.02 -0.19
CA ALA A 118 3.95 9.63 -0.32
C ALA A 118 4.35 8.79 0.89
N TRP A 119 3.58 7.73 1.13
CA TRP A 119 3.90 6.67 2.08
C TRP A 119 4.80 5.63 1.42
N VAL A 120 5.66 4.98 2.21
CA VAL A 120 6.40 3.80 1.74
C VAL A 120 5.48 2.60 1.75
N TYR A 121 5.31 1.98 0.58
CA TYR A 121 4.41 0.84 0.43
C TYR A 121 5.14 -0.46 0.77
N ARG A 122 5.35 -0.71 2.07
CA ARG A 122 6.28 -1.72 2.60
C ARG A 122 6.16 -3.11 1.97
N GLN A 123 4.94 -3.57 1.69
CA GLN A 123 4.72 -4.90 1.10
C GLN A 123 5.22 -5.03 -0.35
N TYR A 124 5.40 -3.91 -1.07
CA TYR A 124 5.90 -3.87 -2.45
C TYR A 124 7.24 -3.14 -2.58
N ASN A 125 7.86 -2.73 -1.47
CA ASN A 125 9.12 -2.01 -1.49
C ASN A 125 10.30 -2.94 -1.20
N ARG A 126 11.24 -3.04 -2.13
CA ARG A 126 12.53 -3.72 -1.94
C ARG A 126 13.71 -2.76 -1.73
N ASP A 127 13.48 -1.45 -1.80
CA ASP A 127 14.53 -0.44 -1.61
C ASP A 127 14.70 -0.11 -0.12
N PRO A 128 15.85 -0.43 0.49
CA PRO A 128 16.09 -0.15 1.90
C PRO A 128 16.21 1.35 2.21
N ALA A 129 16.41 2.23 1.22
CA ALA A 129 16.52 3.67 1.44
C ALA A 129 15.17 4.34 1.72
N LEU A 130 14.07 3.87 1.11
CA LEU A 130 12.76 4.52 1.24
C LEU A 130 12.24 4.58 2.69
N PRO A 131 12.30 3.51 3.51
CA PRO A 131 11.86 3.57 4.90
C PRO A 131 12.63 4.61 5.73
N ARG A 132 13.93 4.78 5.47
CA ARG A 132 14.75 5.78 6.15
C ARG A 132 14.30 7.21 5.77
N LEU A 133 14.09 7.46 4.47
CA LEU A 133 13.60 8.74 3.99
C LEU A 133 12.22 9.09 4.56
N GLU A 134 11.34 8.10 4.70
CA GLU A 134 10.04 8.28 5.35
C GLU A 134 10.18 8.66 6.82
N ALA A 135 11.06 7.96 7.55
CA ALA A 135 11.33 8.26 8.96
C ALA A 135 11.87 9.69 9.15
N GLU A 136 12.80 10.12 8.29
CA GLU A 136 13.33 11.49 8.27
C GLU A 136 12.23 12.53 7.97
N ALA A 137 11.36 12.26 6.98
CA ALA A 137 10.25 13.15 6.65
C ALA A 137 9.23 13.25 7.80
N ARG A 138 8.95 12.15 8.49
CA ARG A 138 8.09 12.11 9.69
C ARG A 138 8.69 12.93 10.83
N GLN A 139 9.97 12.71 11.14
CA GLN A 139 10.66 13.43 12.21
C GLN A 139 10.69 14.94 11.95
N ALA A 140 10.91 15.33 10.69
CA ALA A 140 10.92 16.72 10.26
C ALA A 140 9.52 17.30 10.00
N ARG A 141 8.44 16.53 10.22
CA ARG A 141 7.05 16.93 9.93
C ARG A 141 6.87 17.54 8.54
N ARG A 142 7.47 16.94 7.51
CA ARG A 142 7.37 17.41 6.13
C ARG A 142 6.08 16.95 5.48
N GLY A 143 5.51 17.80 4.63
CA GLY A 143 4.35 17.45 3.81
C GLY A 143 3.19 16.88 4.62
N LEU A 144 2.73 15.67 4.26
CA LEU A 144 1.61 15.00 4.91
C LEU A 144 1.86 14.72 6.40
N TRP A 145 3.12 14.66 6.84
CA TRP A 145 3.49 14.48 8.24
C TRP A 145 3.30 15.73 9.10
N ALA A 146 3.02 16.89 8.49
CA ALA A 146 2.63 18.11 9.20
C ALA A 146 1.14 18.13 9.59
N LEU A 147 0.32 17.25 9.00
CA LEU A 147 -1.11 17.18 9.26
C LEU A 147 -1.42 16.67 10.68
N PRO A 148 -2.62 16.89 11.21
CA PRO A 148 -3.08 16.19 12.41
C PRO A 148 -2.98 14.68 12.26
N ALA A 149 -2.65 13.95 13.34
CA ALA A 149 -2.49 12.49 13.28
C ALA A 149 -3.75 11.76 12.77
N SER A 150 -4.94 12.30 13.02
CA SER A 150 -6.22 11.77 12.49
C SER A 150 -6.36 11.84 10.97
N GLU A 151 -5.58 12.70 10.32
CA GLU A 151 -5.56 12.86 8.86
C GLU A 151 -4.41 12.08 8.21
N GLN A 152 -3.44 11.59 8.99
CA GLN A 152 -2.31 10.79 8.53
C GLN A 152 -2.69 9.31 8.38
N VAL A 153 -3.70 9.04 7.57
CA VAL A 153 -4.10 7.68 7.22
C VAL A 153 -3.31 7.24 5.99
N PRO A 154 -2.75 6.03 5.90
CA PRO A 154 -2.13 5.56 4.67
C PRO A 154 -3.19 5.24 3.59
N PRO A 155 -2.85 5.33 2.29
CA PRO A 155 -3.85 5.22 1.22
C PRO A 155 -4.52 3.83 1.16
N TRP A 156 -3.78 2.75 1.47
CA TRP A 156 -4.36 1.41 1.54
C TRP A 156 -5.44 1.27 2.62
N GLU A 157 -5.27 1.91 3.78
CA GLU A 157 -6.30 1.93 4.83
C GLU A 157 -7.46 2.86 4.45
N TRP A 158 -7.15 4.01 3.86
CA TRP A 158 -8.16 4.95 3.36
C TRP A 158 -9.10 4.28 2.34
N ARG A 159 -8.55 3.50 1.41
CA ARG A 159 -9.31 2.70 0.44
C ARG A 159 -10.19 1.65 1.13
N SER A 160 -9.66 0.94 2.12
CA SER A 160 -10.43 -0.04 2.89
C SER A 160 -11.59 0.57 3.68
N ASN A 161 -11.44 1.82 4.14
CA ASN A 161 -12.46 2.54 4.92
C ASN A 161 -13.50 3.29 4.06
N GLY A 162 -13.52 3.06 2.74
CA GLY A 162 -14.46 3.71 1.83
C GLY A 162 -14.21 5.21 1.64
N GLY A 163 -12.97 5.66 1.86
CA GLY A 163 -12.58 7.05 1.64
C GLY A 163 -13.03 8.02 2.74
N ARG A 164 -13.09 7.55 4.00
CA ARG A 164 -13.34 8.38 5.18
C ARG A 164 -12.09 8.43 6.03
N ALA A 165 -11.77 9.60 6.59
CA ALA A 165 -10.69 9.73 7.55
C ALA A 165 -11.00 8.81 8.73
N SER A 166 -10.02 7.98 9.11
CA SER A 166 -10.11 7.15 10.29
C SER A 166 -10.39 8.09 11.47
N ALA A 167 -11.58 7.98 12.05
CA ALA A 167 -11.89 8.60 13.33
C ALA A 167 -11.00 7.91 14.37
N ILE A 168 -9.76 8.39 14.52
CA ILE A 168 -8.97 8.10 15.70
C ILE A 168 -9.75 8.74 16.85
N PRO A 169 -10.21 7.98 17.86
CA PRO A 169 -10.75 8.59 19.05
C PRO A 169 -9.61 9.37 19.70
N SER A 170 -9.66 10.70 19.59
CA SER A 170 -8.76 11.62 20.27
C SER A 170 -9.05 11.57 21.78
N ARG A 171 -8.51 10.56 22.46
CA ARG A 171 -8.26 10.63 23.90
C ARG A 171 -6.84 10.13 24.15
N PRO A 172 -6.00 10.88 24.88
CA PRO A 172 -4.64 10.45 25.14
C PRO A 172 -4.63 9.14 25.93
N PRO A 173 -3.61 8.27 25.73
CA PRO A 173 -3.44 7.10 26.57
C PRO A 173 -3.08 7.58 27.97
N ALA A 174 -3.98 7.36 28.94
CA ALA A 174 -3.57 7.30 30.33
C ALA A 174 -2.51 6.18 30.44
N SER A 175 -1.38 6.52 31.07
CA SER A 175 -0.22 5.67 31.31
C SER A 175 -0.56 4.26 31.78
N PRO A 176 0.30 3.25 31.53
CA PRO A 176 0.04 1.88 31.91
C PRO A 176 0.31 1.74 33.41
N THR A 177 -0.74 1.77 34.22
CA THR A 177 -0.70 1.14 35.53
C THR A 177 -1.73 0.03 35.56
N ALA A 178 -1.21 -1.16 35.87
CA ALA A 178 -1.93 -2.39 36.16
C ALA A 178 -2.56 -3.14 34.98
N ALA A 179 -2.21 -4.42 34.90
CA ALA A 179 -2.82 -5.44 34.06
C ALA A 179 -4.37 -5.40 34.12
N PRO A 180 -5.09 -5.79 33.05
CA PRO A 180 -6.54 -5.83 33.12
C PRO A 180 -6.99 -6.94 34.09
N PRO A 181 -7.89 -6.65 35.03
CA PRO A 181 -8.64 -7.68 35.71
C PRO A 181 -9.61 -8.30 34.70
N GLN A 182 -9.74 -9.62 34.71
CA GLN A 182 -10.77 -10.32 33.97
C GLN A 182 -12.14 -9.87 34.50
N SER A 183 -12.83 -8.99 33.77
CA SER A 183 -14.15 -8.51 34.13
C SER A 183 -15.21 -9.53 33.75
N ARG A 184 -15.51 -10.44 34.69
CA ARG A 184 -16.80 -11.14 34.71
C ARG A 184 -17.85 -10.14 35.17
N SER A 185 -18.85 -9.85 34.33
CA SER A 185 -20.08 -9.20 34.78
C SER A 185 -20.92 -10.20 35.59
N GLY A 186 -21.81 -9.71 36.46
CA GLY A 186 -22.68 -10.51 37.32
C GLY A 186 -23.62 -11.49 36.59
N ASP A 187 -23.68 -11.39 35.27
CA ASP A 187 -24.47 -12.26 34.39
C ASP A 187 -23.63 -13.37 33.71
N GLY A 188 -22.35 -13.52 34.07
CA GLY A 188 -21.48 -14.61 33.62
C GLY A 188 -20.90 -14.46 32.21
N PHE A 189 -21.09 -13.32 31.55
CA PHE A 189 -20.59 -13.08 30.21
C PHE A 189 -19.10 -12.67 30.22
N SER A 190 -18.35 -13.09 29.21
CA SER A 190 -16.93 -12.76 29.06
C SER A 190 -16.57 -12.48 27.61
N CYS A 191 -15.69 -11.50 27.39
CA CYS A 191 -15.19 -11.19 26.06
C CYS A 191 -14.27 -12.31 25.57
N GLY A 192 -14.49 -12.80 24.34
CA GLY A 192 -13.73 -13.93 23.83
C GLY A 192 -14.09 -14.32 22.39
N SER A 193 -14.82 -15.41 22.23
CA SER A 193 -15.02 -16.09 20.94
C SER A 193 -16.30 -15.71 20.20
N LYS A 194 -17.31 -15.18 20.90
CA LYS A 194 -18.59 -14.81 20.31
C LYS A 194 -18.46 -13.49 19.57
N ARG A 195 -18.88 -13.53 18.31
CA ARG A 195 -18.49 -12.59 17.25
C ARG A 195 -19.73 -12.14 16.47
N TYR A 196 -20.75 -12.99 16.38
CA TYR A 196 -22.00 -12.75 15.63
C TYR A 196 -23.22 -12.95 16.52
N CYS A 197 -24.34 -12.30 16.18
CA CYS A 197 -25.60 -12.41 16.93
C CYS A 197 -26.14 -13.83 17.06
N THR A 198 -25.87 -14.70 16.07
CA THR A 198 -26.27 -16.12 16.09
C THR A 198 -25.57 -16.94 17.17
N GLN A 199 -24.50 -16.42 17.78
CA GLN A 199 -23.75 -17.08 18.84
C GLN A 199 -24.16 -16.62 20.24
N MET A 200 -25.13 -15.69 20.32
CA MET A 200 -25.62 -15.10 21.54
C MET A 200 -27.01 -15.64 21.85
N SER A 201 -27.26 -15.84 23.13
CA SER A 201 -28.45 -16.52 23.64
C SER A 201 -29.48 -15.57 24.23
N SER A 202 -29.12 -14.30 24.47
CA SER A 202 -30.02 -13.30 25.06
C SER A 202 -29.63 -11.87 24.66
N CYS A 203 -30.57 -10.94 24.81
CA CYS A 203 -30.30 -9.51 24.64
C CYS A 203 -29.25 -8.99 25.63
N ALA A 204 -29.27 -9.46 26.88
CA ALA A 204 -28.30 -9.06 27.89
C ALA A 204 -26.87 -9.46 27.48
N GLU A 205 -26.69 -10.66 26.92
CA GLU A 205 -25.42 -11.12 26.37
C GLU A 205 -24.98 -10.25 25.18
N ALA A 206 -25.90 -9.94 24.26
CA ALA A 206 -25.61 -9.08 23.11
C ALA A 206 -25.19 -7.65 23.52
N GLN A 207 -25.89 -7.06 24.48
CA GLN A 207 -25.55 -5.74 25.03
C GLN A 207 -24.19 -5.75 25.74
N PHE A 208 -23.88 -6.80 26.50
CA PHE A 208 -22.57 -6.96 27.13
C PHE A 208 -21.46 -7.00 26.06
N HIS A 209 -21.60 -7.82 25.04
CA HIS A 209 -20.60 -7.93 23.98
C HIS A 209 -20.47 -6.67 23.12
N PHE A 210 -21.57 -5.95 22.88
CA PHE A 210 -21.57 -4.68 22.18
C PHE A 210 -20.86 -3.58 22.99
N ARG A 211 -21.22 -3.40 24.27
CA ARG A 211 -20.73 -2.30 25.12
C ARG A 211 -19.36 -2.58 25.76
N GLN A 212 -19.17 -3.80 26.28
CA GLN A 212 -17.99 -4.16 27.06
C GLN A 212 -16.89 -4.83 26.22
N CYS A 213 -17.26 -5.53 25.14
CA CYS A 213 -16.30 -6.21 24.26
C CYS A 213 -16.05 -5.47 22.93
N GLY A 214 -16.69 -4.33 22.71
CA GLY A 214 -16.46 -3.47 21.54
C GLY A 214 -16.90 -4.08 20.21
N LEU A 215 -17.84 -5.04 20.21
CA LEU A 215 -18.36 -5.65 18.99
C LEU A 215 -19.42 -4.77 18.32
N ALA A 216 -19.00 -3.62 17.81
CA ALA A 216 -19.88 -2.62 17.18
C ALA A 216 -20.71 -3.17 16.01
N ARG A 217 -20.23 -4.22 15.33
CA ARG A 217 -20.94 -4.87 14.21
C ARG A 217 -22.21 -5.65 14.60
N LEU A 218 -22.49 -5.79 15.89
CA LEU A 218 -23.73 -6.43 16.37
C LEU A 218 -24.94 -5.50 16.19
N ASP A 219 -24.71 -4.21 16.08
CA ASP A 219 -25.70 -3.17 15.78
C ASP A 219 -25.68 -2.90 14.27
N GLY A 220 -26.58 -3.56 13.54
CA GLY A 220 -26.58 -3.58 12.08
C GLY A 220 -27.14 -2.31 11.45
N ASP A 221 -28.20 -1.76 12.06
CA ASP A 221 -28.86 -0.52 11.62
C ASP A 221 -28.31 0.75 12.29
N ARG A 222 -27.41 0.60 13.27
CA ARG A 222 -26.71 1.68 14.00
C ARG A 222 -27.65 2.51 14.87
N ASP A 223 -28.69 1.89 15.41
CA ASP A 223 -29.64 2.53 16.32
C ASP A 223 -29.19 2.46 17.80
N GLY A 224 -28.07 1.78 18.09
CA GLY A 224 -27.54 1.56 19.43
C GLY A 224 -28.04 0.28 20.11
N VAL A 225 -28.84 -0.54 19.43
CA VAL A 225 -29.40 -1.81 19.91
C VAL A 225 -28.77 -2.99 19.14
N PRO A 226 -27.89 -3.77 19.78
CA PRO A 226 -27.26 -4.90 19.11
C PRO A 226 -28.23 -6.08 18.97
N CYS A 227 -28.08 -6.84 17.88
CA CYS A 227 -28.80 -8.09 17.63
C CYS A 227 -30.31 -7.91 17.76
N GLU A 228 -30.91 -7.25 16.79
CA GLU A 228 -32.30 -6.80 16.76
C GLU A 228 -33.27 -7.96 16.98
N ARG A 229 -32.93 -9.17 16.51
CA ARG A 229 -33.73 -10.39 16.73
C ARG A 229 -33.73 -10.92 18.17
N LEU A 230 -32.78 -10.49 19.00
CA LEU A 230 -32.69 -10.84 20.42
C LEU A 230 -33.19 -9.71 21.32
N CYS A 231 -33.09 -8.46 20.87
CA CYS A 231 -33.35 -7.26 21.68
C CYS A 231 -34.63 -6.47 21.30
N ARG A 232 -35.37 -6.88 20.26
CA ARG A 232 -36.70 -6.35 19.91
C ARG A 232 -37.79 -7.40 20.07
#